data_AF-A0A803JQD9-F1
#
_entry.id   AF-A0A803JQD9-F1
#
_cell.length_a   1.000
_cell.length_b   1.000
_cell.length_c   1.000
_cell.angle_alpha   90.00
_cell.angle_beta   90.00
_cell.angle_gamma   90.00
#
_symmetry.space_group_name_H-M   'P 1'
#
loop_
_entity.id
_entity.type
_entity.pdbx_description
1 polymer ?
#
loop_
_entity_poly.entity_id
_entity_poly.type
_entity_poly.pdbx_seq_one_letter_code
_entity_poly.pdbx_strand_id
1 'polypeptide(L)'
;MEAITMMGSPKSISESFLPNGTNGVKEDKTTIGILGSGDFAKSLTIRLIRCGFHVVIGSREPKCAADFFPHVVDVTHHEDAIMKANIIFIAIHREHYSSLWDVKHLLSGKILVDVSNNMRVDQYPESNAEYLSSLFPDCHVVKGFNVISAWALQLGPKDASSQVYICSNNVQARQQVIELARKMNFIPIDLGTLSSSREVENIPLRLFSPWKGPVVISICLATFFFIYTFIRDIIHPYIRNQQSDFYKIPIEIVNKTLPIVAITLLSLVYLAGLLAAAYQLYYGTKYRRFPPWLEGWLECRKQLGLLSFFFACVHVVYSMCLPMRRSERYLFLNMAYQQVHANIENSWNEEEVWRIEMYISFGIMSLGLLSLLAVTSIPSVNNALNWREFSFIQVEQTNIHSGKYVPCFY
;
A
#
# COMPACT_ATOMS: atom_id res chain seq x y z
N MET A 1 -56.72 -21.98 -31.11
CA MET A 1 -56.03 -23.00 -30.29
C MET A 1 -55.40 -22.29 -29.12
N GLU A 2 -56.10 -22.41 -27.99
CA GLU A 2 -55.62 -22.57 -26.62
C GLU A 2 -54.48 -21.68 -26.08
N ALA A 3 -54.90 -20.95 -25.04
CA ALA A 3 -54.14 -20.30 -24.00
C ALA A 3 -53.13 -21.21 -23.28
N ILE A 4 -52.00 -20.64 -22.85
CA ILE A 4 -51.43 -20.87 -21.52
C ILE A 4 -50.90 -19.54 -20.97
N THR A 5 -51.70 -18.97 -20.07
CA THR A 5 -51.29 -18.03 -19.02
C THR A 5 -50.65 -18.84 -17.89
N MET A 6 -49.62 -18.34 -17.20
CA MET A 6 -49.50 -18.40 -15.74
C MET A 6 -48.20 -17.78 -15.18
N MET A 7 -48.42 -16.72 -14.39
CA MET A 7 -47.77 -16.39 -13.10
C MET A 7 -46.29 -15.94 -13.04
N GLY A 8 -45.92 -14.88 -12.32
CA GLY A 8 -46.68 -13.97 -11.47
C GLY A 8 -45.78 -12.81 -11.00
N SER A 9 -46.33 -11.60 -11.05
CA SER A 9 -45.76 -10.40 -10.44
C SER A 9 -45.92 -10.47 -8.91
N PRO A 10 -44.92 -10.07 -8.10
CA PRO A 10 -45.09 -10.06 -6.65
C PRO A 10 -46.04 -8.92 -6.26
N LYS A 11 -47.21 -9.32 -5.75
CA LYS A 11 -48.19 -8.42 -5.12
C LYS A 11 -47.60 -7.80 -3.86
N SER A 12 -47.78 -6.49 -3.73
CA SER A 12 -47.69 -5.75 -2.49
C SER A 12 -48.68 -6.32 -1.47
N ILE A 13 -48.17 -6.89 -0.37
CA ILE A 13 -48.96 -7.17 0.82
C ILE A 13 -48.60 -6.10 1.85
N SER A 14 -49.46 -5.11 1.95
CA SER A 14 -49.57 -4.25 3.12
C SER A 14 -50.29 -5.05 4.21
N GLU A 15 -49.53 -5.72 5.07
CA GLU A 15 -50.04 -6.16 6.36
C GLU A 15 -49.38 -5.33 7.45
N SER A 16 -50.16 -4.36 7.91
CA SER A 16 -49.95 -3.59 9.12
C SER A 16 -50.01 -4.51 10.34
N PHE A 17 -48.87 -5.00 10.80
CA PHE A 17 -48.71 -5.50 12.16
C PHE A 17 -48.23 -4.35 13.06
N LEU A 18 -49.16 -3.77 13.81
CA LEU A 18 -48.86 -2.94 14.96
C LEU A 18 -48.53 -3.85 16.16
N PRO A 19 -47.33 -3.76 16.77
CA PRO A 19 -47.17 -4.20 18.14
C PRO A 19 -47.60 -3.05 19.05
N ASN A 20 -48.81 -3.16 19.59
CA ASN A 20 -49.21 -2.37 20.75
C ASN A 20 -48.60 -3.05 21.97
N GLY A 21 -47.67 -2.39 22.68
CA GLY A 21 -47.02 -2.97 23.84
C GLY A 21 -45.72 -2.26 24.20
N THR A 22 -45.88 -1.11 24.84
CA THR A 22 -44.96 -0.50 25.82
C THR A 22 -43.77 -1.37 26.24
N ASN A 23 -42.59 -1.03 25.75
CA ASN A 23 -41.32 -1.03 26.48
C ASN A 23 -40.32 -0.29 25.60
N GLY A 24 -40.14 1.00 25.88
CA GLY A 24 -39.03 1.76 25.31
C GLY A 24 -37.74 1.10 25.78
N VAL A 25 -37.15 0.27 24.93
CA VAL A 25 -35.73 -0.06 25.04
C VAL A 25 -35.03 1.27 24.81
N LYS A 26 -34.66 1.95 25.90
CA LYS A 26 -33.61 2.95 25.85
C LYS A 26 -32.41 2.19 25.30
N GLU A 27 -32.12 2.36 24.01
CA GLU A 27 -30.79 2.02 23.50
C GLU A 27 -29.83 2.81 24.37
N ASP A 28 -29.12 2.12 25.25
CA ASP A 28 -28.13 2.71 26.13
C ASP A 28 -26.98 3.17 25.22
N LYS A 29 -27.10 4.40 24.71
CA LYS A 29 -26.13 4.96 23.77
C LYS A 29 -24.78 4.98 24.47
N THR A 30 -23.88 4.12 24.01
CA THR A 30 -22.53 4.02 24.57
C THR A 30 -21.87 5.39 24.51
N THR A 31 -21.53 5.94 25.68
CA THR A 31 -20.87 7.23 25.79
C THR A 31 -19.36 7.06 25.63
N ILE A 32 -18.78 7.81 24.71
CA ILE A 32 -17.35 7.81 24.38
C ILE A 32 -16.73 9.12 24.85
N GLY A 33 -15.67 9.01 25.64
CA GLY A 33 -14.88 10.17 26.09
C GLY A 33 -13.77 10.49 25.10
N ILE A 34 -13.47 11.77 24.92
CA ILE A 34 -12.30 12.23 24.16
C ILE A 34 -11.56 13.26 25.02
N LEU A 35 -10.29 13.02 25.32
CA LEU A 35 -9.42 14.00 25.98
C LEU A 35 -8.59 14.72 24.93
N GLY A 36 -8.77 16.04 24.83
CA GLY A 36 -8.13 16.89 23.84
C GLY A 36 -9.13 17.69 23.01
N SER A 37 -8.73 18.90 22.61
CA SER A 37 -9.59 19.87 21.91
C SER A 37 -9.05 20.27 20.52
N GLY A 38 -8.22 19.43 19.91
CA GLY A 38 -7.59 19.69 18.60
C GLY A 38 -8.37 19.16 17.39
N ASP A 39 -7.78 19.30 16.20
CA ASP A 39 -8.41 18.91 14.92
C ASP A 39 -8.79 17.43 14.85
N PHE A 40 -7.92 16.55 15.35
CA PHE A 40 -8.20 15.12 15.38
C PHE A 40 -9.37 14.80 16.30
N ALA A 41 -9.41 15.41 17.49
CA ALA A 41 -10.51 15.25 18.45
C ALA A 41 -11.84 15.69 17.83
N LYS A 42 -11.89 16.88 17.21
CA LYS A 42 -13.08 17.37 16.49
C LYS A 42 -13.55 16.42 15.39
N SER A 43 -12.60 15.93 14.59
CA SER A 43 -12.91 15.03 13.49
C SER A 43 -13.45 13.69 13.97
N LEU A 44 -12.85 13.14 15.04
CA LEU A 44 -13.30 11.93 15.70
C LEU A 44 -14.70 12.11 16.32
N THR A 45 -14.95 13.23 16.99
CA THR A 45 -16.26 13.61 17.52
C THR A 45 -17.32 13.61 16.43
N ILE A 46 -17.08 14.29 15.30
CA ILE A 46 -18.02 14.34 14.17
C ILE A 46 -18.31 12.92 13.64
N ARG A 47 -17.29 12.06 13.54
CA ARG A 47 -17.47 10.68 13.09
C ARG A 47 -18.34 9.87 14.05
N LEU A 48 -18.04 9.93 15.34
CA LEU A 48 -18.75 9.19 16.38
C LEU A 48 -20.23 9.60 16.44
N ILE A 49 -20.53 10.89 16.38
CA ILE A 49 -21.93 11.39 16.38
C ILE A 49 -22.68 10.87 15.16
N ARG A 50 -22.07 10.91 13.97
CA ARG A 50 -22.68 10.40 12.74
C ARG A 50 -22.95 8.90 12.79
N CYS A 51 -22.20 8.17 13.60
CA CYS A 51 -22.38 6.74 13.84
C CYS A 51 -23.29 6.44 15.05
N GLY A 52 -23.96 7.44 15.63
CA GLY A 52 -24.96 7.28 16.68
C GLY A 52 -24.43 7.23 18.11
N PHE A 53 -23.13 7.49 18.32
CA PHE A 53 -22.54 7.50 19.66
C PHE A 53 -22.82 8.82 20.39
N HIS A 54 -22.95 8.74 21.71
CA HIS A 54 -22.89 9.92 22.57
C HIS A 54 -21.41 10.22 22.86
N VAL A 55 -21.00 11.48 22.73
CA VAL A 55 -19.60 11.89 22.91
C VAL A 55 -19.52 12.91 24.02
N VAL A 56 -18.48 12.83 24.85
CA VAL A 56 -18.15 13.87 25.84
C VAL A 56 -16.68 14.24 25.67
N ILE A 57 -16.39 15.54 25.63
CA ILE A 57 -15.04 16.04 25.39
C ILE A 57 -14.49 16.62 26.68
N GLY A 58 -13.31 16.15 27.08
CA GLY A 58 -12.51 16.76 28.13
C GLY A 58 -11.51 17.76 27.53
N SER A 59 -11.60 19.01 27.95
CA SER A 59 -10.66 20.08 27.60
C SER A 59 -10.11 20.75 28.87
N ARG A 60 -8.91 21.34 28.76
CA ARG A 60 -8.34 22.21 29.81
C ARG A 60 -9.14 23.50 29.97
N GLU A 61 -9.63 24.03 28.85
CA GLU A 61 -10.43 25.26 28.80
C GLU A 61 -11.74 24.98 28.04
N PRO A 62 -12.77 24.45 28.73
CA PRO A 62 -14.01 24.01 28.07
C PRO A 62 -14.77 25.16 27.41
N LYS A 63 -14.75 26.35 28.02
CA LYS A 63 -15.46 27.54 27.51
C LYS A 63 -14.96 27.96 26.13
N CYS A 64 -13.64 28.01 25.94
CA CYS A 64 -13.04 28.36 24.65
C CYS A 64 -13.15 27.23 23.63
N ALA A 65 -13.14 25.97 24.07
CA ALA A 65 -13.22 24.81 23.18
C ALA A 65 -14.65 24.54 22.68
N ALA A 66 -15.69 24.92 23.41
CA ALA A 66 -17.08 24.63 23.10
C ALA A 66 -17.49 25.04 21.66
N ASP A 67 -17.08 26.23 21.22
CA ASP A 67 -17.40 26.76 19.88
C ASP A 67 -16.72 25.97 18.74
N PHE A 68 -15.65 25.25 19.05
CA PHE A 68 -14.93 24.47 18.05
C PHE A 68 -15.63 23.15 17.70
N PHE A 69 -16.47 22.63 18.59
CA PHE A 69 -17.15 21.35 18.45
C PHE A 69 -18.64 21.50 18.07
N PRO A 70 -19.29 20.44 17.55
CA PRO A 70 -20.73 20.48 17.30
C PRO A 70 -21.51 20.77 18.59
N HIS A 71 -22.51 21.67 18.54
CA HIS A 71 -23.31 22.09 19.69
C HIS A 71 -24.05 20.97 20.45
N VAL A 72 -24.13 19.77 19.86
CA VAL A 72 -24.80 18.60 20.44
C VAL A 72 -23.89 17.89 21.48
N VAL A 73 -22.63 18.29 21.62
CA VAL A 73 -21.63 17.61 22.46
C VAL A 73 -21.33 18.40 23.72
N ASP A 74 -21.30 17.69 24.84
CA ASP A 74 -20.82 18.23 26.11
C ASP A 74 -19.29 18.43 26.05
N VAL A 75 -18.83 19.68 26.10
CA VAL A 75 -17.42 20.03 26.33
C VAL A 75 -17.25 20.42 27.79
N THR A 76 -16.51 19.61 28.54
CA THR A 76 -16.34 19.74 30.00
C THR A 76 -14.86 19.72 30.39
N HIS A 77 -14.57 19.87 31.68
CA HIS A 77 -13.22 19.59 32.19
C HIS A 77 -12.90 18.09 32.06
N HIS A 78 -11.62 17.74 32.09
CA HIS A 78 -11.16 16.35 31.94
C HIS A 78 -11.84 15.40 32.93
N GLU A 79 -11.97 15.81 34.20
CA GLU A 79 -12.57 15.01 35.28
C GLU A 79 -14.01 14.58 34.95
N ASP A 80 -14.86 15.53 34.57
CA ASP A 80 -16.26 15.29 34.21
C ASP A 80 -16.41 14.39 32.99
N ALA A 81 -15.56 14.57 31.98
CA ALA A 81 -15.57 13.76 30.78
C ALA A 81 -15.18 12.30 31.06
N ILE A 82 -14.19 12.11 31.93
CA ILE A 82 -13.72 10.79 32.35
C ILE A 82 -14.80 10.05 33.14
N MET A 83 -15.52 10.73 34.03
CA MET A 83 -16.59 10.11 34.84
C MET A 83 -17.75 9.59 33.98
N LYS A 84 -18.07 10.27 32.87
CA LYS A 84 -19.20 9.93 31.99
C LYS A 84 -18.92 8.79 30.99
N ALA A 85 -17.66 8.37 30.79
CA ALA A 85 -17.29 7.41 29.75
C ALA A 85 -16.36 6.29 30.25
N ASN A 86 -16.50 5.09 29.66
CA ASN A 86 -15.62 3.94 29.94
C ASN A 86 -14.54 3.74 28.87
N ILE A 87 -14.80 4.18 27.63
CA ILE A 87 -13.82 4.20 26.54
C ILE A 87 -13.44 5.66 26.30
N ILE A 88 -12.15 5.95 26.44
CA ILE A 88 -11.62 7.31 26.38
C ILE A 88 -10.52 7.37 25.33
N PHE A 89 -10.72 8.20 24.30
CA PHE A 89 -9.68 8.49 23.32
C PHE A 89 -8.73 9.56 23.85
N ILE A 90 -7.43 9.28 23.78
CA ILE A 90 -6.37 10.21 24.17
C ILE A 90 -5.90 10.96 22.93
N ALA A 91 -6.60 12.05 22.60
CA ALA A 91 -6.35 12.88 21.41
C ALA A 91 -5.43 14.07 21.73
N ILE A 92 -4.34 13.79 22.44
CA ILE A 92 -3.27 14.75 22.78
C ILE A 92 -1.91 14.17 22.35
N HIS A 93 -0.91 15.03 22.19
CA HIS A 93 0.44 14.58 21.87
C HIS A 93 1.12 13.94 23.09
N ARG A 94 2.07 13.03 22.84
CA ARG A 94 2.79 12.24 23.84
C ARG A 94 3.39 13.08 24.96
N GLU A 95 3.93 14.26 24.63
CA GLU A 95 4.58 15.19 25.57
C GLU A 95 3.62 15.67 26.68
N HIS A 96 2.31 15.56 26.44
CA HIS A 96 1.27 15.99 27.36
C HIS A 96 0.63 14.84 28.14
N TYR A 97 1.08 13.59 27.99
CA TYR A 97 0.48 12.45 28.72
C TYR A 97 0.60 12.60 30.23
N SER A 98 1.72 13.15 30.71
CA SER A 98 1.95 13.41 32.14
C SER A 98 0.96 14.43 32.72
N SER A 99 0.37 15.31 31.90
CA SER A 99 -0.66 16.25 32.38
C SER A 99 -1.97 15.57 32.81
N LEU A 100 -2.17 14.30 32.44
CA LEU A 100 -3.30 13.49 32.88
C LEU A 100 -3.06 12.80 34.23
N TRP A 101 -1.90 13.01 34.87
CA TRP A 101 -1.55 12.36 36.13
C TRP A 101 -2.50 12.73 37.27
N ASP A 102 -2.96 13.97 37.34
CA ASP A 102 -3.87 14.45 38.39
C ASP A 102 -5.21 13.71 38.37
N VAL A 103 -5.66 13.30 37.18
CA VAL A 103 -6.91 12.56 36.96
C VAL A 103 -6.72 11.04 36.90
N LYS A 104 -5.52 10.52 37.23
CA LYS A 104 -5.18 9.09 37.20
C LYS A 104 -6.18 8.22 37.97
N HIS A 105 -6.61 8.70 39.14
CA HIS A 105 -7.54 7.99 40.00
C HIS A 105 -8.92 7.77 39.34
N LEU A 106 -9.36 8.69 38.47
CA LEU A 106 -10.61 8.58 37.72
C LEU A 106 -10.49 7.66 36.51
N LEU A 107 -9.29 7.47 35.98
CA LEU A 107 -9.02 6.64 34.81
C LEU A 107 -8.94 5.14 35.13
N SER A 108 -8.80 4.77 36.40
CA SER A 108 -8.64 3.37 36.85
C SER A 108 -9.74 2.47 36.28
N GLY A 109 -9.34 1.33 35.69
CA GLY A 109 -10.22 0.34 35.06
C GLY A 109 -10.81 0.74 33.70
N LYS A 110 -10.53 1.94 33.19
CA LYS A 110 -11.06 2.42 31.91
C LYS A 110 -10.20 1.99 30.73
N ILE A 111 -10.78 2.04 29.54
CA ILE A 111 -10.09 1.76 28.28
C ILE A 111 -9.56 3.07 27.72
N LEU A 112 -8.24 3.15 27.56
CA LEU A 112 -7.57 4.30 26.97
C LEU A 112 -7.16 3.97 25.53
N VAL A 113 -7.72 4.69 24.57
CA VAL A 113 -7.37 4.51 23.16
C VAL A 113 -6.30 5.54 22.78
N ASP A 114 -5.06 5.07 22.59
CA ASP A 114 -3.94 5.86 22.10
C ASP A 114 -4.03 6.01 20.58
N VAL A 115 -4.20 7.25 20.12
CA VAL A 115 -4.29 7.62 18.69
C VAL A 115 -3.08 8.40 18.19
N SER A 116 -2.02 8.48 18.99
CA SER A 116 -0.88 9.36 18.73
C SER A 116 0.04 8.84 17.62
N ASN A 117 0.78 9.74 16.99
CA ASN A 117 1.89 9.42 16.10
C ASN A 117 3.12 10.26 16.50
N ASN A 118 4.30 9.69 16.29
CA ASN A 118 5.56 10.43 16.43
C ASN A 118 5.85 11.24 15.16
N MET A 119 6.74 12.23 15.25
CA MET A 119 7.15 13.03 14.09
C MET A 119 8.21 12.31 13.24
N ARG A 120 8.95 11.39 13.84
CA ARG A 120 9.99 10.60 13.19
C ARG A 120 10.02 9.17 13.75
N VAL A 121 10.49 8.25 12.93
CA VAL A 121 10.74 6.86 13.34
C VAL A 121 11.80 6.87 14.45
N ASP A 122 11.61 6.01 15.46
CA ASP A 122 12.51 5.84 16.61
C ASP A 122 12.81 7.15 17.36
N GLN A 123 11.83 8.05 17.47
CA GLN A 123 11.93 9.26 18.28
C GLN A 123 12.11 8.97 19.77
N TYR A 124 11.49 7.89 20.25
CA TYR A 124 11.51 7.42 21.65
C TYR A 124 11.87 5.93 21.70
N PRO A 125 12.42 5.43 22.82
CA PRO A 125 12.83 4.03 22.94
C PRO A 125 11.64 3.06 22.93
N GLU A 126 10.58 3.41 23.65
CA GLU A 126 9.30 2.70 23.69
C GLU A 126 8.21 3.40 22.86
N SER A 127 7.18 2.65 22.48
CA SER A 127 6.02 3.23 21.79
C SER A 127 5.22 4.19 22.69
N ASN A 128 4.38 5.03 22.09
CA ASN A 128 3.52 5.93 22.84
C ASN A 128 2.48 5.18 23.66
N ALA A 129 1.93 4.10 23.12
CA ALA A 129 0.98 3.28 23.85
C ALA A 129 1.61 2.52 25.03
N GLU A 130 2.84 2.00 24.90
CA GLU A 130 3.56 1.39 26.04
C GLU A 130 3.90 2.42 27.11
N TYR A 131 4.33 3.62 26.71
CA TYR A 131 4.56 4.72 27.63
C TYR A 131 3.28 5.17 28.34
N LEU A 132 2.16 5.28 27.63
CA LEU A 132 0.86 5.56 28.23
C LEU A 132 0.47 4.47 29.24
N SER A 133 0.72 3.21 28.89
CA SER A 133 0.45 2.07 29.78
C SER A 133 1.34 2.06 31.03
N SER A 134 2.57 2.58 30.97
CA SER A 134 3.44 2.67 32.14
C SER A 134 3.02 3.81 33.08
N LEU A 135 2.47 4.90 32.54
CA LEU A 135 1.90 6.00 33.34
C LEU A 135 0.61 5.58 34.05
N PHE A 136 -0.24 4.79 33.37
CA PHE A 136 -1.57 4.37 33.83
C PHE A 136 -1.70 2.83 33.87
N PRO A 137 -1.02 2.14 34.82
CA PRO A 137 -0.98 0.68 34.88
C PRO A 137 -2.35 0.05 35.21
N ASP A 138 -3.22 0.78 35.90
CA ASP A 138 -4.57 0.32 36.26
C ASP A 138 -5.58 0.48 35.12
N CYS A 139 -5.15 0.99 33.96
CA CYS A 139 -5.98 1.19 32.78
C CYS A 139 -5.75 0.09 31.72
N HIS A 140 -6.67 -0.03 30.78
CA HIS A 140 -6.53 -0.91 29.62
C HIS A 140 -6.18 -0.09 28.38
N VAL A 141 -4.89 0.02 28.07
CA VAL A 141 -4.43 0.78 26.90
C VAL A 141 -4.62 -0.03 25.62
N VAL A 142 -5.18 0.62 24.61
CA VAL A 142 -5.38 0.09 23.26
C VAL A 142 -4.78 1.08 22.26
N LYS A 143 -3.90 0.61 21.38
CA LYS A 143 -3.43 1.41 20.24
C LYS A 143 -4.44 1.29 19.11
N GLY A 144 -4.83 2.41 18.49
CA GLY A 144 -5.66 2.38 17.29
C GLY A 144 -5.88 3.76 16.67
N PHE A 145 -6.48 3.81 15.49
CA PHE A 145 -6.88 5.03 14.75
C PHE A 145 -5.76 5.99 14.33
N ASN A 146 -4.51 5.76 14.72
CA ASN A 146 -3.37 6.59 14.38
C ASN A 146 -3.07 6.64 12.85
N VAL A 147 -3.44 5.59 12.11
CA VAL A 147 -3.31 5.54 10.63
C VAL A 147 -4.40 6.32 9.89
N ILE A 148 -5.47 6.72 10.57
CA ILE A 148 -6.58 7.45 9.97
C ILE A 148 -6.32 8.95 10.10
N SER A 149 -6.43 9.70 9.01
CA SER A 149 -6.30 11.16 9.09
C SER A 149 -7.56 11.82 9.65
N ALA A 150 -7.41 13.00 10.25
CA ALA A 150 -8.54 13.82 10.70
C ALA A 150 -9.55 14.07 9.56
N TRP A 151 -9.05 14.33 8.35
CA TRP A 151 -9.89 14.52 7.15
C TRP A 151 -10.71 13.26 6.80
N ALA A 152 -10.11 12.07 6.88
CA ALA A 152 -10.81 10.81 6.62
C ALA A 152 -11.89 10.52 7.66
N LEU A 153 -11.69 10.89 8.93
CA LEU A 153 -12.73 10.78 9.96
C LEU A 153 -13.95 11.66 9.62
N GLN A 154 -13.73 12.88 9.11
CA GLN A 154 -14.81 13.81 8.77
C GLN A 154 -15.62 13.38 7.54
N LEU A 155 -14.97 12.90 6.48
CA LEU A 155 -15.66 12.47 5.26
C LEU A 155 -16.22 11.04 5.36
N GLY A 156 -15.69 10.24 6.28
CA GLY A 156 -15.91 8.81 6.34
C GLY A 156 -14.84 8.02 5.57
N PRO A 157 -14.72 6.70 5.84
CA PRO A 157 -13.72 5.86 5.22
C PRO A 157 -13.91 5.80 3.70
N LYS A 158 -12.87 6.17 2.95
CA LYS A 158 -12.74 6.00 1.50
C LYS A 158 -11.46 5.25 1.20
N ASP A 159 -11.53 4.27 0.32
CA ASP A 159 -10.42 3.48 -0.24
C ASP A 159 -9.33 3.10 0.78
N ALA A 160 -8.16 3.76 0.69
CA ALA A 160 -6.91 3.43 1.39
C ALA A 160 -6.88 3.76 2.90
N SER A 161 -7.80 4.61 3.40
CA SER A 161 -7.86 4.98 4.83
C SER A 161 -9.02 4.30 5.55
N SER A 162 -9.36 3.07 5.15
CA SER A 162 -10.44 2.30 5.76
C SER A 162 -9.96 1.33 6.83
N GLN A 163 -8.68 0.94 6.81
CA GLN A 163 -8.12 -0.03 7.76
C GLN A 163 -7.64 0.63 9.04
N VAL A 164 -8.04 0.08 10.19
CA VAL A 164 -7.60 0.53 11.51
C VAL A 164 -6.88 -0.61 12.20
N TYR A 165 -5.56 -0.47 12.36
CA TYR A 165 -4.75 -1.44 13.11
C TYR A 165 -4.97 -1.26 14.60
N ILE A 166 -5.28 -2.34 15.32
CA ILE A 166 -5.61 -2.32 16.73
C ILE A 166 -4.77 -3.35 17.48
N CYS A 167 -4.16 -2.95 18.59
CA CYS A 167 -3.45 -3.87 19.48
C CYS A 167 -3.57 -3.48 20.96
N SER A 168 -3.58 -4.48 21.84
CA SER A 168 -3.67 -4.32 23.29
C SER A 168 -3.35 -5.62 24.02
N ASN A 169 -2.88 -5.52 25.27
CA ASN A 169 -2.68 -6.66 26.17
C ASN A 169 -3.99 -7.14 26.81
N ASN A 170 -5.04 -6.31 26.86
CA ASN A 170 -6.35 -6.70 27.37
C ASN A 170 -7.26 -7.10 26.19
N VAL A 171 -7.62 -8.38 26.12
CA VAL A 171 -8.43 -8.95 25.03
C VAL A 171 -9.84 -8.33 24.98
N GLN A 172 -10.47 -8.11 26.14
CA GLN A 172 -11.80 -7.54 26.20
C GLN A 172 -11.81 -6.07 25.74
N ALA A 173 -10.84 -5.28 26.19
CA ALA A 173 -10.67 -3.89 25.75
C ALA A 173 -10.40 -3.81 24.25
N ARG A 174 -9.53 -4.69 23.74
CA ARG A 174 -9.23 -4.80 22.30
C ARG A 174 -10.49 -5.09 21.49
N GLN A 175 -11.30 -6.05 21.92
CA GLN A 175 -12.54 -6.42 21.23
C GLN A 175 -13.55 -5.27 21.21
N GLN A 176 -13.70 -4.53 22.31
CA GLN A 176 -14.61 -3.38 22.35
C GLN A 176 -14.19 -2.28 21.38
N VAL A 177 -12.89 -2.00 21.25
CA VAL A 177 -12.37 -1.01 20.29
C VAL A 177 -12.48 -1.52 18.84
N ILE A 178 -12.34 -2.84 18.61
CA ILE A 178 -12.59 -3.48 17.30
C ILE A 178 -14.06 -3.28 16.89
N GLU A 179 -15.02 -3.57 17.77
CA GLU A 179 -16.45 -3.36 17.46
C GLU A 179 -16.77 -1.88 17.25
N LEU A 180 -16.14 -0.99 18.03
CA LEU A 180 -16.27 0.45 17.87
C LEU A 180 -15.79 0.90 16.48
N ALA A 181 -14.64 0.40 16.00
CA ALA A 181 -14.14 0.66 14.66
C ALA A 181 -15.12 0.18 13.56
N ARG A 182 -15.69 -1.02 13.71
CA ARG A 182 -16.71 -1.55 12.75
C ARG A 182 -17.97 -0.69 12.71
N LYS A 183 -18.48 -0.27 13.87
CA LYS A 183 -19.64 0.64 13.96
C LYS A 183 -19.35 2.01 13.33
N MET A 184 -18.09 2.42 13.33
CA MET A 184 -17.61 3.58 12.58
C MET A 184 -17.29 3.27 11.11
N ASN A 185 -17.77 2.15 10.56
CA ASN A 185 -17.55 1.64 9.20
C ASN A 185 -16.08 1.50 8.78
N PHE A 186 -15.15 1.38 9.73
CA PHE A 186 -13.77 1.03 9.44
C PHE A 186 -13.60 -0.49 9.42
N ILE A 187 -12.50 -0.93 8.80
CA ILE A 187 -12.07 -2.33 8.74
C ILE A 187 -10.99 -2.52 9.81
N PRO A 188 -11.32 -3.02 11.02
CA PRO A 188 -10.31 -3.25 12.04
C PRO A 188 -9.41 -4.44 11.68
N ILE A 189 -8.11 -4.29 11.94
CA ILE A 189 -7.11 -5.35 11.82
C ILE A 189 -6.50 -5.56 13.21
N ASP A 190 -6.71 -6.74 13.79
CA ASP A 190 -6.15 -7.10 15.09
C ASP A 190 -4.68 -7.53 14.95
N LEU A 191 -3.77 -6.78 15.57
CA LEU A 191 -2.33 -7.05 15.60
C LEU A 191 -1.86 -7.65 16.93
N GLY A 192 -2.79 -8.09 17.78
CA GLY A 192 -2.50 -8.80 19.01
C GLY A 192 -2.09 -7.89 20.16
N THR A 193 -0.94 -8.15 20.75
CA THR A 193 -0.46 -7.54 22.00
C THR A 193 0.02 -6.10 21.82
N LEU A 194 0.10 -5.36 22.93
CA LEU A 194 0.52 -3.95 22.91
C LEU A 194 1.96 -3.77 22.38
N SER A 195 2.80 -4.81 22.42
CA SER A 195 4.14 -4.81 21.83
C SER A 195 4.17 -4.52 20.32
N SER A 196 3.07 -4.77 19.61
CA SER A 196 2.93 -4.47 18.18
C SER A 196 2.70 -2.96 17.92
N SER A 197 2.44 -2.15 18.96
CA SER A 197 2.11 -0.73 18.81
C SER A 197 3.23 0.10 18.20
N ARG A 198 4.51 -0.25 18.42
CA ARG A 198 5.65 0.40 17.76
C ARG A 198 5.61 0.26 16.25
N GLU A 199 5.20 -0.89 15.75
CA GLU A 199 5.06 -1.10 14.30
C GLU A 199 3.91 -0.26 13.76
N VAL A 200 2.78 -0.24 14.47
CA VAL A 200 1.59 0.56 14.13
C VAL A 200 1.88 2.05 14.07
N GLU A 201 2.66 2.59 15.02
CA GLU A 201 3.09 3.99 15.04
C GLU A 201 3.98 4.37 13.86
N ASN A 202 4.74 3.41 13.35
CA ASN A 202 5.65 3.61 12.23
C ASN A 202 4.98 3.49 10.86
N ILE A 203 3.78 2.90 10.76
CA ILE A 203 3.02 2.76 9.50
C ILE A 203 2.86 4.12 8.78
N PRO A 204 2.28 5.17 9.40
CA PRO A 204 2.04 6.44 8.70
C PRO A 204 3.33 7.20 8.35
N LEU A 205 4.46 6.89 8.99
CA LEU A 205 5.75 7.54 8.76
C LEU A 205 6.54 6.93 7.60
N ARG A 206 6.18 5.72 7.16
CA ARG A 206 6.88 5.02 6.08
C ARG A 206 6.32 5.45 4.71
N LEU A 207 7.12 6.20 3.95
CA LEU A 207 6.83 6.50 2.55
C LEU A 207 7.65 5.57 1.64
N PHE A 208 6.97 4.61 0.99
CA PHE A 208 7.54 3.70 -0.01
C PHE A 208 8.88 3.06 0.39
N SER A 209 9.05 2.71 1.68
CA SER A 209 10.32 2.20 2.22
C SER A 209 10.93 1.04 1.40
N PRO A 210 10.18 -0.03 1.03
CA PRO A 210 10.77 -1.14 0.27
C PRO A 210 11.05 -0.81 -1.20
N TRP A 211 10.57 0.34 -1.70
CA TRP A 211 10.81 0.77 -3.09
C TRP A 211 12.07 1.61 -3.24
N LYS A 212 12.61 2.19 -2.16
CA LYS A 212 13.77 3.11 -2.23
C LYS A 212 14.97 2.48 -2.94
N GLY A 213 15.39 1.29 -2.52
CA GLY A 213 16.52 0.58 -3.14
C GLY A 213 16.27 0.24 -4.61
N PRO A 214 15.19 -0.49 -4.94
CA PRO A 214 14.84 -0.84 -6.32
C PRO A 214 14.71 0.35 -7.28
N VAL A 215 14.10 1.46 -6.84
CA VAL A 215 13.96 2.67 -7.64
C VAL A 215 15.32 3.31 -7.90
N VAL A 216 16.18 3.43 -6.89
CA VAL A 216 17.54 3.97 -7.07
C VAL A 216 18.34 3.10 -8.04
N ILE A 217 18.32 1.78 -7.88
CA ILE A 217 18.99 0.84 -8.80
C ILE A 217 18.49 1.04 -10.24
N SER A 218 17.16 1.15 -10.42
CA SER A 218 16.55 1.31 -11.73
C SER A 218 16.94 2.63 -12.40
N ILE A 219 16.95 3.74 -11.64
CA ILE A 219 17.37 5.06 -12.14
C ILE A 219 18.85 5.05 -12.51
N CYS A 220 19.71 4.44 -11.67
CA CYS A 220 21.13 4.31 -11.94
C CYS A 220 21.39 3.51 -13.22
N LEU A 221 20.73 2.35 -13.39
CA LEU A 221 20.85 1.53 -14.59
C LEU A 221 20.34 2.27 -15.83
N ALA A 222 19.17 2.92 -15.73
CA ALA A 222 18.60 3.69 -16.84
C ALA A 222 19.52 4.84 -17.26
N THR A 223 20.07 5.58 -16.30
CA THR A 223 21.02 6.67 -16.58
C THR A 223 22.28 6.15 -17.22
N PHE A 224 22.85 5.05 -16.71
CA PHE A 224 24.06 4.44 -17.25
C PHE A 224 23.86 3.99 -18.72
N PHE A 225 22.82 3.21 -18.99
CA PHE A 225 22.56 2.73 -20.35
C PHE A 225 22.12 3.84 -21.30
N PHE A 226 21.41 4.85 -20.81
CA PHE A 226 21.08 6.05 -21.59
C PHE A 226 22.34 6.82 -22.00
N ILE A 227 23.26 7.09 -21.06
CA ILE A 227 24.52 7.78 -21.36
C ILE A 227 25.35 6.96 -22.35
N TYR A 228 25.45 5.65 -22.15
CA TYR A 228 26.18 4.76 -23.06
C TYR A 228 25.61 4.80 -24.48
N THR A 229 24.30 4.65 -24.63
CA THR A 229 23.63 4.70 -25.94
C THR A 229 23.69 6.08 -26.57
N PHE A 230 23.57 7.15 -25.78
CA PHE A 230 23.73 8.53 -26.24
C PHE A 230 25.14 8.80 -26.79
N ILE A 231 26.18 8.37 -26.07
CA ILE A 231 27.57 8.52 -26.53
C ILE A 231 27.78 7.75 -27.85
N ARG A 232 27.32 6.50 -27.90
CA ARG A 232 27.51 5.61 -29.06
C ARG A 232 26.74 6.06 -30.30
N ASP A 233 25.46 6.44 -30.14
CA ASP A 233 24.54 6.64 -31.27
C ASP A 233 24.39 8.12 -31.67
N ILE A 234 24.75 9.07 -30.79
CA ILE A 234 24.66 10.52 -31.07
C ILE A 234 26.06 11.14 -31.13
N ILE A 235 26.85 11.04 -30.06
CA ILE A 235 28.13 11.76 -29.94
C ILE A 235 29.18 11.21 -30.91
N HIS A 236 29.34 9.89 -31.00
CA HIS A 236 30.35 9.30 -31.87
C HIS A 236 30.11 9.60 -33.36
N PRO A 237 28.90 9.43 -33.93
CA PRO A 237 28.61 9.85 -35.31
C PRO A 237 28.74 11.36 -35.53
N TYR A 238 28.36 12.18 -34.55
CA TYR A 238 28.50 13.63 -34.62
C TYR A 238 29.97 14.06 -34.74
N ILE A 239 30.86 13.47 -33.93
CA ILE A 239 32.30 13.79 -33.96
C ILE A 239 32.94 13.27 -35.26
N ARG A 240 32.60 12.05 -35.69
CA ARG A 240 33.28 11.40 -36.82
C ARG A 240 32.79 11.88 -38.19
N ASN A 241 31.49 12.06 -38.35
CA ASN A 241 30.85 12.31 -39.65
C ASN A 241 30.18 13.69 -39.74
N GLN A 242 30.20 14.50 -38.67
CA GLN A 242 29.46 15.78 -38.57
C GLN A 242 27.96 15.68 -38.89
N GLN A 243 27.34 14.54 -38.63
CA GLN A 243 25.91 14.32 -38.81
C GLN A 243 25.16 14.60 -37.50
N SER A 244 24.12 15.45 -37.55
CA SER A 244 23.32 15.84 -36.38
C SER A 244 22.09 14.95 -36.20
N ASP A 245 22.24 13.84 -35.48
CA ASP A 245 21.17 12.85 -35.24
C ASP A 245 20.40 13.04 -33.92
N PHE A 246 20.42 14.25 -33.35
CA PHE A 246 19.82 14.56 -32.04
C PHE A 246 18.31 14.26 -31.96
N TYR A 247 17.60 14.22 -33.09
CA TYR A 247 16.17 13.84 -33.13
C TYR A 247 15.90 12.40 -32.66
N LYS A 248 16.93 11.54 -32.61
CA LYS A 248 16.82 10.16 -32.11
C LYS A 248 16.64 10.07 -30.59
N ILE A 249 17.02 11.13 -29.84
CA ILE A 249 17.03 11.12 -28.37
C ILE A 249 15.66 10.79 -27.76
N PRO A 250 14.53 11.45 -28.13
CA PRO A 250 13.28 11.29 -27.39
C PRO A 250 12.64 9.91 -27.52
N ILE A 251 12.84 9.20 -28.64
CA ILE A 251 12.18 7.92 -28.92
C ILE A 251 13.18 6.79 -29.07
N GLU A 252 14.17 6.91 -29.96
CA GLU A 252 15.04 5.79 -30.31
C GLU A 252 16.03 5.44 -29.20
N ILE A 253 16.70 6.45 -28.62
CA ILE A 253 17.65 6.24 -27.51
C ILE A 253 16.92 5.72 -26.27
N VAL A 254 15.75 6.29 -25.97
CA VAL A 254 14.89 5.80 -24.89
C VAL A 254 14.46 4.35 -25.16
N ASN A 255 13.98 4.03 -26.36
CA ASN A 255 13.52 2.67 -26.69
C ASN A 255 14.64 1.63 -26.77
N LYS A 256 15.91 2.06 -26.94
CA LYS A 256 17.09 1.19 -26.77
C LYS A 256 17.43 0.96 -25.30
N THR A 257 17.19 1.95 -24.44
CA THR A 257 17.52 1.91 -23.00
C THR A 257 16.50 1.08 -22.20
N LEU A 258 15.20 1.33 -22.41
CA LEU A 258 14.11 0.68 -21.66
C LEU A 258 14.20 -0.86 -21.60
N PRO A 259 14.35 -1.60 -22.72
CA PRO A 259 14.38 -3.06 -22.69
C PRO A 259 15.63 -3.60 -21.99
N ILE A 260 16.77 -2.91 -22.10
CA ILE A 260 18.02 -3.30 -21.41
C ILE A 260 17.85 -3.16 -19.90
N VAL A 261 17.23 -2.07 -19.45
CA VAL A 261 16.92 -1.88 -18.02
C VAL A 261 15.93 -2.95 -17.54
N ALA A 262 14.87 -3.21 -18.30
CA ALA A 262 13.87 -4.23 -17.97
C ALA A 262 14.51 -5.62 -17.78
N ILE A 263 15.25 -6.12 -18.79
CA ILE A 263 15.86 -7.45 -18.72
C ILE A 263 16.94 -7.54 -17.63
N THR A 264 17.67 -6.45 -17.37
CA THR A 264 18.66 -6.40 -16.28
C THR A 264 17.99 -6.48 -14.92
N LEU A 265 16.91 -5.72 -14.69
CA LEU A 265 16.14 -5.77 -13.46
C LEU A 265 15.51 -7.15 -13.25
N LEU A 266 14.94 -7.75 -14.29
CA LEU A 266 14.42 -9.12 -14.25
C LEU A 266 15.52 -10.12 -13.86
N SER A 267 16.70 -9.99 -14.45
CA SER A 267 17.85 -10.84 -14.13
C SER A 267 18.27 -10.69 -12.66
N LEU A 268 18.25 -9.47 -12.12
CA LEU A 268 18.55 -9.21 -10.71
C LEU A 268 17.52 -9.82 -9.74
N VAL A 269 16.27 -10.00 -10.16
CA VAL A 269 15.25 -10.69 -9.34
C VAL A 269 15.65 -12.15 -9.09
N TYR A 270 16.04 -12.87 -10.15
CA TYR A 270 16.37 -14.29 -10.06
C TYR A 270 17.79 -14.55 -9.56
N LEU A 271 18.74 -13.65 -9.84
CA LEU A 271 20.13 -13.77 -9.40
C LEU A 271 20.25 -13.86 -7.86
N ALA A 272 19.46 -13.06 -7.12
CA ALA A 272 19.44 -13.12 -5.66
C ALA A 272 19.08 -14.52 -5.13
N GLY A 273 18.12 -15.20 -5.78
CA GLY A 273 17.71 -16.56 -5.43
C GLY A 273 18.81 -17.60 -5.69
N LEU A 274 19.51 -17.48 -6.83
CA LEU A 274 20.64 -18.34 -7.18
C LEU A 274 21.80 -18.18 -6.19
N LEU A 275 22.12 -16.95 -5.79
CA LEU A 275 23.15 -16.67 -4.78
C LEU A 275 22.77 -17.24 -3.40
N ALA A 276 21.50 -17.14 -3.02
CA ALA A 276 20.99 -17.72 -1.78
C ALA A 276 21.10 -19.26 -1.79
N ALA A 277 20.76 -19.90 -2.90
CA ALA A 277 20.91 -21.35 -3.07
C ALA A 277 22.38 -21.79 -3.01
N ALA A 278 23.27 -21.08 -3.71
CA ALA A 278 24.71 -21.33 -3.66
C ALA A 278 25.28 -21.18 -2.23
N TYR A 279 24.83 -20.15 -1.50
CA TYR A 279 25.22 -19.92 -0.11
C TYR A 279 24.76 -21.08 0.80
N GLN A 280 23.52 -21.55 0.65
CA GLN A 280 23.00 -22.68 1.43
C GLN A 280 23.75 -23.98 1.15
N LEU A 281 24.07 -24.26 -0.12
CA LEU A 281 24.85 -25.43 -0.51
C LEU A 281 26.27 -25.37 0.05
N TYR A 282 26.92 -24.20 -0.02
CA TYR A 282 28.28 -24.01 0.50
C TYR A 282 28.39 -24.30 2.01
N TYR A 283 27.39 -23.89 2.80
CA TYR A 283 27.37 -24.14 4.25
C TYR A 283 26.69 -25.44 4.66
N GLY A 284 26.05 -26.16 3.73
CA GLY A 284 25.34 -27.40 4.01
C GLY A 284 24.15 -27.27 4.98
N THR A 285 23.67 -26.04 5.24
CA THR A 285 22.58 -25.81 6.19
C THR A 285 21.73 -24.60 5.81
N LYS A 286 20.41 -24.74 5.95
CA LYS A 286 19.43 -23.66 5.80
C LYS A 286 19.27 -22.79 7.06
N TYR A 287 19.84 -23.22 8.20
CA TYR A 287 19.64 -22.56 9.50
C TYR A 287 20.62 -21.41 9.75
N ARG A 288 21.58 -21.20 8.84
CA ARG A 288 22.48 -20.06 8.89
C ARG A 288 21.80 -18.84 8.26
N ARG A 289 21.86 -17.70 8.96
CA ARG A 289 21.36 -16.43 8.43
C ARG A 289 22.16 -16.00 7.20
N PHE A 290 21.46 -15.39 6.25
CA PHE A 290 22.09 -14.74 5.12
C PHE A 290 22.84 -13.47 5.57
N PRO A 291 23.87 -13.04 4.84
CA PRO A 291 24.48 -11.74 5.11
C PRO A 291 23.45 -10.62 4.85
N PRO A 292 23.48 -9.50 5.60
CA PRO A 292 22.44 -8.47 5.54
C PRO A 292 22.17 -7.89 4.15
N TRP A 293 23.21 -7.80 3.30
CA TRP A 293 23.06 -7.31 1.92
C TRP A 293 22.22 -8.25 1.05
N LEU A 294 22.32 -9.56 1.26
CA LEU A 294 21.57 -10.56 0.49
C LEU A 294 20.13 -10.66 1.00
N GLU A 295 19.94 -10.56 2.32
CA GLU A 295 18.61 -10.49 2.94
C GLU A 295 17.81 -9.29 2.42
N GLY A 296 18.38 -8.08 2.47
CA GLY A 296 17.72 -6.88 1.94
C GLY A 296 17.43 -6.96 0.43
N TRP A 297 18.31 -7.61 -0.35
CA TRP A 297 18.06 -7.84 -1.77
C TRP A 297 16.91 -8.84 -2.00
N LEU A 298 16.86 -9.94 -1.24
CA LEU A 298 15.79 -10.94 -1.32
C LEU A 298 14.41 -10.35 -0.99
N GLU A 299 14.34 -9.41 -0.05
CA GLU A 299 13.11 -8.67 0.32
C GLU A 299 12.62 -7.75 -0.80
N CYS A 300 13.52 -7.21 -1.61
CA CYS A 300 13.23 -6.25 -2.67
C CYS A 300 12.85 -6.89 -4.03
N ARG A 301 12.83 -8.24 -4.13
CA ARG A 301 12.59 -8.96 -5.40
C ARG A 301 11.27 -8.59 -6.05
N LYS A 302 10.20 -8.45 -5.26
CA LYS A 302 8.87 -8.06 -5.75
C LYS A 302 8.91 -6.71 -6.47
N GLN A 303 9.55 -5.72 -5.85
CA GLN A 303 9.65 -4.36 -6.35
C GLN A 303 10.53 -4.28 -7.61
N LEU A 304 11.65 -5.01 -7.64
CA LEU A 304 12.49 -5.13 -8.84
C LEU A 304 11.73 -5.75 -10.01
N GLY A 305 10.95 -6.80 -9.77
CA GLY A 305 10.12 -7.45 -10.78
C GLY A 305 9.02 -6.52 -11.33
N LEU A 306 8.35 -5.77 -10.45
CA LEU A 306 7.34 -4.79 -10.86
C LEU A 306 7.94 -3.63 -11.67
N LEU A 307 9.13 -3.15 -11.30
CA LEU A 307 9.86 -2.13 -12.09
C LEU A 307 10.29 -2.68 -13.46
N SER A 308 10.81 -3.91 -13.50
CA SER A 308 11.12 -4.60 -14.75
C SER A 308 9.90 -4.65 -15.68
N PHE A 309 8.74 -5.08 -15.16
CA PHE A 309 7.48 -5.11 -15.90
C PHE A 309 7.09 -3.72 -16.42
N PHE A 310 7.18 -2.68 -15.58
CA PHE A 310 6.92 -1.31 -15.98
C PHE A 310 7.81 -0.87 -17.16
N PHE A 311 9.12 -1.07 -17.08
CA PHE A 311 10.04 -0.73 -18.19
C PHE A 311 9.72 -1.52 -19.46
N ALA A 312 9.34 -2.80 -19.35
CA ALA A 312 8.91 -3.62 -20.48
C ALA A 312 7.62 -3.10 -21.13
N CYS A 313 6.61 -2.71 -20.34
CA CYS A 313 5.38 -2.13 -20.87
C CYS A 313 5.66 -0.81 -21.62
N VAL A 314 6.48 0.07 -21.04
CA VAL A 314 6.84 1.33 -21.70
C VAL A 314 7.61 1.04 -22.99
N HIS A 315 8.56 0.09 -23.00
CA HIS A 315 9.27 -0.34 -24.21
C HIS A 315 8.31 -0.81 -25.33
N VAL A 316 7.28 -1.59 -24.97
CA VAL A 316 6.27 -2.06 -25.93
C VAL A 316 5.52 -0.89 -26.56
N VAL A 317 5.09 0.08 -25.75
CA VAL A 317 4.41 1.29 -26.24
C VAL A 317 5.33 2.06 -27.19
N TYR A 318 6.58 2.30 -26.82
CA TYR A 318 7.56 2.99 -27.69
C TYR A 318 7.79 2.22 -29.01
N SER A 319 7.88 0.90 -28.95
CA SER A 319 8.11 0.03 -30.11
C SER A 319 6.91 0.03 -31.06
N MET A 320 5.68 -0.01 -30.54
CA MET A 320 4.45 0.10 -31.35
C MET A 320 4.32 1.47 -32.02
N CYS A 321 4.86 2.52 -31.42
CA CYS A 321 4.86 3.87 -31.99
C CYS A 321 5.94 4.12 -33.04
N LEU A 322 6.90 3.19 -33.27
CA LEU A 322 7.99 3.38 -34.24
C LEU A 322 7.48 3.72 -35.65
N PRO A 323 6.51 2.99 -36.24
CA PRO A 323 6.02 3.28 -37.59
C PRO A 323 5.31 4.63 -37.72
N MET A 324 4.83 5.21 -36.61
CA MET A 324 4.12 6.51 -36.61
C MET A 324 5.07 7.70 -36.72
N ARG A 325 6.38 7.50 -36.51
CA ARG A 325 7.38 8.56 -36.50
C ARG A 325 7.59 9.13 -37.91
N ARG A 326 7.65 10.46 -38.01
CA ARG A 326 8.00 11.14 -39.26
C ARG A 326 9.39 10.74 -39.78
N SER A 327 10.36 10.52 -38.89
CA SER A 327 11.71 10.08 -39.27
C SER A 327 11.71 8.74 -39.99
N GLU A 328 10.97 7.75 -39.48
CA GLU A 328 10.85 6.42 -40.10
C GLU A 328 10.13 6.50 -41.44
N ARG A 329 9.08 7.33 -41.52
CA ARG A 329 8.38 7.56 -42.80
C ARG A 329 9.30 8.14 -43.86
N TYR A 330 10.15 9.11 -43.53
CA TYR A 330 11.11 9.67 -44.49
C TYR A 330 12.19 8.65 -44.88
N LEU A 331 12.67 7.84 -43.93
CA LEU A 331 13.63 6.77 -44.21
C LEU A 331 13.03 5.74 -45.19
N PHE A 332 11.82 5.27 -44.92
CA PHE A 332 11.11 4.31 -45.78
C PHE A 332 10.90 4.86 -47.20
N LEU A 333 10.48 6.13 -47.33
CA LEU A 333 10.32 6.77 -48.64
C LEU A 333 11.64 6.89 -49.41
N ASN A 334 12.74 7.25 -48.72
CA ASN A 334 14.06 7.33 -49.34
C ASN A 334 14.57 5.95 -49.79
N MET A 335 14.35 4.90 -49.00
CA MET A 335 14.70 3.52 -49.36
C MET A 335 13.91 3.04 -50.58
N ALA A 336 12.60 3.29 -50.62
CA ALA A 336 11.76 2.94 -51.77
C ALA A 336 12.21 3.68 -53.05
N TYR A 337 12.54 4.97 -52.94
CA TYR A 337 13.06 5.75 -54.06
C TYR A 337 14.39 5.18 -54.58
N GLN A 338 15.33 4.84 -53.68
CA GLN A 338 16.61 4.24 -54.05
C GLN A 338 16.45 2.86 -54.69
N GLN A 339 15.53 2.04 -54.20
CA GLN A 339 15.23 0.72 -54.78
C GLN A 339 14.73 0.83 -56.23
N VAL A 340 13.78 1.73 -56.49
CA VAL A 340 13.27 1.99 -57.84
C VAL A 340 14.39 2.51 -58.75
N HIS A 341 15.20 3.43 -58.25
CA HIS A 341 16.33 3.98 -59.01
C HIS A 341 17.38 2.92 -59.37
N ALA A 342 17.57 1.92 -58.49
CA ALA A 342 18.46 0.79 -58.71
C ALA A 342 17.85 -0.33 -59.59
N ASN A 343 16.61 -0.17 -60.08
CA ASN A 343 15.85 -1.19 -60.83
C ASN A 343 15.73 -2.54 -60.11
N ILE A 344 15.60 -2.52 -58.77
CA ILE A 344 15.43 -3.74 -57.97
C ILE A 344 13.93 -4.02 -57.79
N GLU A 345 13.43 -5.06 -58.44
CA GLU A 345 11.99 -5.41 -58.39
C GLU A 345 11.56 -5.98 -57.04
N ASN A 346 12.39 -6.81 -56.41
CA ASN A 346 12.07 -7.46 -55.14
C ASN A 346 13.24 -7.40 -54.16
N SER A 347 13.00 -6.82 -52.99
CA SER A 347 13.96 -6.74 -51.89
C SER A 347 13.70 -7.77 -50.78
N TRP A 348 12.85 -8.77 -51.02
CA TRP A 348 12.51 -9.82 -50.06
C TRP A 348 13.74 -10.62 -49.63
N ASN A 349 13.99 -10.67 -48.32
CA ASN A 349 15.01 -11.52 -47.72
C ASN A 349 14.36 -12.42 -46.66
N GLU A 350 14.22 -13.70 -47.00
CA GLU A 350 13.55 -14.71 -46.17
C GLU A 350 14.16 -14.80 -44.76
N GLU A 351 15.49 -14.76 -44.65
CA GLU A 351 16.18 -14.88 -43.36
C GLU A 351 15.87 -13.69 -42.43
N GLU A 352 15.81 -12.47 -42.98
CA GLU A 352 15.48 -11.28 -42.19
C GLU A 352 14.03 -11.27 -41.76
N VAL A 353 13.11 -11.74 -42.62
CA VAL A 353 11.69 -11.88 -42.30
C VAL A 353 11.52 -12.84 -41.13
N TRP A 354 12.07 -14.06 -41.21
CA TRP A 354 11.98 -15.02 -40.11
C TRP A 354 12.57 -14.48 -38.82
N ARG A 355 13.72 -13.80 -38.89
CA ARG A 355 14.34 -13.20 -37.71
C ARG A 355 13.39 -12.21 -37.03
N ILE A 356 12.76 -11.32 -37.80
CA ILE A 356 11.84 -10.29 -37.29
C ILE A 356 10.58 -10.90 -36.70
N GLU A 357 9.91 -11.79 -37.43
CA GLU A 357 8.68 -12.46 -36.97
C GLU A 357 8.91 -13.23 -35.66
N MET A 358 10.06 -13.91 -35.54
CA MET A 358 10.38 -14.70 -34.35
C MET A 358 10.64 -13.84 -33.11
N TYR A 359 11.48 -12.80 -33.19
CA TYR A 359 11.76 -12.02 -31.97
C TYR A 359 10.55 -11.18 -31.53
N ILE A 360 9.71 -10.72 -32.46
CA ILE A 360 8.46 -10.02 -32.14
C ILE A 360 7.52 -10.97 -31.39
N SER A 361 7.31 -12.18 -31.93
CA SER A 361 6.46 -13.20 -31.31
C SER A 361 6.94 -13.55 -29.90
N PHE A 362 8.24 -13.81 -29.72
CA PHE A 362 8.80 -14.09 -28.39
C PHE A 362 8.70 -12.90 -27.43
N GLY A 363 8.86 -11.68 -27.93
CA GLY A 363 8.65 -10.47 -27.12
C GLY A 363 7.23 -10.36 -26.60
N ILE A 364 6.22 -10.65 -27.44
CA ILE A 364 4.79 -10.64 -27.06
C ILE A 364 4.52 -11.74 -26.01
N MET A 365 5.00 -12.97 -26.24
CA MET A 365 4.85 -14.06 -25.29
C MET A 365 5.50 -13.74 -23.93
N SER A 366 6.72 -13.17 -23.95
CA SER A 366 7.44 -12.77 -22.74
C SER A 366 6.69 -11.71 -21.95
N LEU A 367 6.12 -10.70 -22.62
CA LEU A 367 5.28 -9.70 -21.98
C LEU A 367 4.01 -10.32 -21.36
N GLY A 368 3.40 -11.30 -22.04
CA GLY A 368 2.26 -12.05 -21.51
C GLY A 368 2.58 -12.75 -20.19
N LEU A 369 3.73 -13.42 -20.13
CA LEU A 369 4.21 -14.08 -18.90
C LEU A 369 4.56 -13.06 -17.80
N LEU A 370 5.25 -11.96 -18.12
CA LEU A 370 5.54 -10.90 -17.17
C LEU A 370 4.26 -10.24 -16.62
N SER A 371 3.22 -10.12 -17.45
CA SER A 371 1.91 -9.61 -17.03
C SER A 371 1.26 -10.54 -16.01
N LEU A 372 1.36 -11.86 -16.19
CA LEU A 372 0.87 -12.85 -15.22
C LEU A 372 1.61 -12.73 -13.86
N LEU A 373 2.93 -12.54 -13.89
CA LEU A 373 3.74 -12.28 -12.68
C LEU A 373 3.33 -10.97 -11.98
N ALA A 374 3.03 -9.93 -12.75
CA ALA A 374 2.58 -8.66 -12.20
C ALA A 374 1.17 -8.76 -11.57
N VAL A 375 0.25 -9.45 -12.24
CA VAL A 375 -1.13 -9.65 -11.73
C VAL A 375 -1.13 -10.45 -10.43
N THR A 376 -0.33 -11.52 -10.35
CA THR A 376 -0.20 -12.30 -9.11
C THR A 376 0.52 -11.57 -7.98
N SER A 377 1.15 -10.43 -8.27
CA SER A 377 1.74 -9.55 -7.24
C SER A 377 0.71 -8.64 -6.54
N ILE A 378 -0.52 -8.55 -7.07
CA ILE A 378 -1.63 -7.78 -6.47
C ILE A 378 -2.08 -8.49 -5.18
N PRO A 379 -2.18 -7.79 -4.03
CA PRO A 379 -2.50 -8.42 -2.75
C PRO A 379 -3.78 -9.26 -2.75
N SER A 380 -4.85 -8.80 -3.42
CA SER A 380 -6.12 -9.54 -3.50
C SER A 380 -5.99 -10.86 -4.26
N VAL A 381 -5.17 -10.90 -5.31
CA VAL A 381 -4.90 -12.12 -6.08
C VAL A 381 -3.97 -13.04 -5.29
N ASN A 382 -2.88 -12.48 -4.75
CA ASN A 382 -1.92 -13.24 -3.96
C ASN A 382 -2.57 -13.95 -2.76
N ASN A 383 -3.48 -13.26 -2.06
CA ASN A 383 -4.19 -13.81 -0.90
C ASN A 383 -5.22 -14.89 -1.28
N ALA A 384 -5.59 -15.01 -2.56
CA ALA A 384 -6.49 -16.04 -3.05
C ALA A 384 -5.75 -17.32 -3.51
N LEU A 385 -4.44 -17.24 -3.73
CA LEU A 385 -3.62 -18.37 -4.18
C LEU A 385 -3.05 -19.15 -3.01
N ASN A 386 -3.02 -20.48 -3.11
CA ASN A 386 -2.26 -21.28 -2.17
C ASN A 386 -0.75 -21.21 -2.48
N TRP A 387 0.09 -21.65 -1.54
CA TRP A 387 1.55 -21.56 -1.70
C TRP A 387 2.09 -22.34 -2.90
N ARG A 388 1.45 -23.45 -3.32
CA ARG A 388 1.87 -24.22 -4.50
C ARG A 388 1.58 -23.46 -5.80
N GLU A 389 0.39 -22.88 -5.92
CA GLU A 389 0.00 -22.05 -7.07
C GLU A 389 0.87 -20.79 -7.18
N PHE A 390 1.07 -20.09 -6.05
CA PHE A 390 1.94 -18.91 -6.02
C PHE A 390 3.37 -19.27 -6.42
N SER A 391 3.91 -20.37 -5.88
CA SER A 391 5.26 -20.83 -6.23
C SER A 391 5.35 -21.22 -7.70
N PHE A 392 4.39 -21.97 -8.24
CA PHE A 392 4.37 -22.33 -9.66
C PHE A 392 4.43 -21.11 -10.58
N ILE A 393 3.71 -20.04 -10.23
CA ILE A 393 3.68 -18.82 -11.04
C ILE A 393 4.94 -17.98 -10.84
N GLN A 394 5.36 -17.73 -9.60
CA GLN A 394 6.43 -16.78 -9.28
C GLN A 394 7.82 -17.39 -9.33
N VAL A 395 7.95 -18.70 -9.06
CA VAL A 395 9.23 -19.42 -8.95
C VAL A 395 9.05 -20.92 -9.20
N GLU A 396 9.30 -21.40 -10.42
CA GLU A 396 9.76 -22.78 -10.62
C GLU A 396 11.27 -22.85 -10.35
N GLN A 397 11.67 -22.70 -9.07
CA GLN A 397 12.99 -23.08 -8.56
C GLN A 397 13.05 -23.16 -7.01
N THR A 398 13.36 -24.39 -6.57
CA THR A 398 13.80 -24.86 -5.24
C THR A 398 12.83 -24.72 -4.07
N ASN A 399 12.26 -25.88 -3.68
CA ASN A 399 11.82 -26.23 -2.34
C ASN A 399 12.91 -25.91 -1.29
N ILE A 400 13.02 -24.65 -0.90
CA ILE A 400 13.67 -24.28 0.35
C ILE A 400 12.54 -24.28 1.37
N HIS A 401 12.31 -25.43 2.00
CA HIS A 401 11.53 -25.50 3.23
C HIS A 401 12.22 -24.64 4.30
N SER A 402 11.97 -23.32 4.30
CA SER A 402 12.23 -22.46 5.44
C SER A 402 11.20 -22.79 6.50
N GLY A 403 11.50 -23.82 7.29
CA GLY A 403 10.91 -24.02 8.60
C GLY A 403 11.37 -22.88 9.50
N LYS A 404 10.65 -21.76 9.37
CA LYS A 404 10.54 -20.56 10.20
C LYS A 404 10.21 -19.41 9.25
N TYR A 405 8.95 -18.98 9.32
CA TYR A 405 8.45 -17.65 8.99
C TYR A 405 9.51 -16.70 8.42
N VAL A 406 9.67 -16.71 7.10
CA VAL A 406 9.85 -15.43 6.40
C VAL A 406 8.48 -14.77 6.59
N PRO A 407 8.35 -13.65 7.31
CA PRO A 407 7.06 -13.02 7.42
C PRO A 407 6.64 -12.67 5.98
N CYS A 408 5.60 -13.36 5.51
CA CYS A 408 4.66 -12.74 4.60
C CYS A 408 4.36 -11.38 5.23
N PHE A 409 4.82 -10.32 4.58
CA PHE A 409 4.31 -8.99 4.87
C PHE A 409 2.79 -9.07 4.74
N TYR A 410 2.11 -8.93 5.87
CA TYR A 410 0.78 -8.35 5.91
C TYR A 410 0.84 -6.92 5.38
#